data_AF-A0AAW8NJT0-F1
#
_entry.id   AF-A0AAW8NJT0-F1
#
_cell.length_a   1.000
_cell.length_b   1.000
_cell.length_c   1.000
_cell.angle_alpha   90.00
_cell.angle_beta   90.00
_cell.angle_gamma   90.00
#
_symmetry.space_group_name_H-M   'P 1'
#
loop_
_entity.id
_entity.type
_entity.pdbx_description
1 polymer ?
#
loop_
_entity_poly.entity_id
_entity_poly.type
_entity_poly.pdbx_seq_one_letter_code
_entity_poly.pdbx_strand_id
1 'polypeptide(L)'
;MNKLLIFIVTIMLVSVVGCGEDIQQSTVAKNTESLCQQAWFERVEQQISSGDGQGHGPDLGSIEWRSVVEFKLGIREQAGLPEKDSDLWCEYINKHYIAVQ
;
A
#
# COMPACT_ATOMS: atom_id res chain seq x y z
N MET A 1 -54.80 -5.69 -44.32
CA MET A 1 -55.18 -5.18 -42.99
C MET A 1 -55.10 -6.34 -41.98
N ASN A 2 -54.58 -6.07 -40.77
CA ASN A 2 -54.52 -6.98 -39.61
C ASN A 2 -53.52 -8.15 -39.56
N LYS A 3 -52.35 -8.04 -40.20
CA LYS A 3 -51.15 -8.80 -39.75
C LYS A 3 -49.96 -7.92 -39.41
N LEU A 4 -49.86 -6.76 -40.05
CA LEU A 4 -48.83 -5.75 -39.78
C LEU A 4 -49.00 -5.07 -38.40
N LEU A 5 -50.24 -4.98 -37.89
CA LEU A 5 -50.53 -4.43 -36.56
C LEU A 5 -50.25 -5.40 -35.41
N ILE A 6 -50.21 -6.71 -35.66
CA ILE A 6 -49.95 -7.72 -34.63
C ILE A 6 -48.43 -7.83 -34.37
N PHE A 7 -47.60 -7.64 -35.40
CA PHE A 7 -46.14 -7.61 -35.24
C PHE A 7 -45.62 -6.43 -34.41
N ILE A 8 -46.36 -5.31 -34.38
CA ILE A 8 -45.96 -4.10 -33.65
C ILE A 8 -46.16 -4.26 -32.13
N VAL A 9 -47.08 -5.12 -31.69
CA VAL A 9 -47.42 -5.27 -30.26
C VAL A 9 -46.58 -6.33 -29.55
N THR A 10 -45.95 -7.26 -30.27
CA THR A 10 -45.15 -8.35 -29.65
C THR A 10 -43.66 -8.05 -29.52
N ILE A 11 -43.17 -6.92 -30.04
CA ILE A 11 -41.77 -6.46 -29.88
C ILE A 11 -41.64 -5.49 -28.67
N MET A 12 -42.67 -5.42 -27.83
CA MET A 12 -42.68 -4.59 -26.61
C MET A 12 -42.38 -5.39 -25.34
N LEU A 13 -41.64 -6.49 -25.45
CA LEU A 13 -41.18 -7.25 -24.28
C LEU A 13 -39.85 -7.94 -24.61
N VAL A 14 -38.91 -7.83 -23.66
CA VAL A 14 -37.60 -8.51 -23.59
C VAL A 14 -36.52 -7.80 -24.41
N SER A 15 -35.46 -7.22 -23.85
CA SER A 15 -34.99 -7.09 -22.47
C SER A 15 -33.98 -5.96 -22.48
N VAL A 16 -34.04 -5.08 -21.49
CA VAL A 16 -32.98 -4.10 -21.21
C VAL A 16 -31.67 -4.89 -21.06
N VAL A 17 -30.80 -4.83 -22.07
CA VAL A 17 -29.40 -5.17 -21.87
C VAL A 17 -28.84 -4.02 -21.06
N GLY A 18 -28.92 -4.16 -19.75
CA GLY A 18 -28.16 -3.32 -18.85
C GLY A 18 -26.70 -3.51 -19.23
N CYS A 19 -26.01 -2.43 -19.59
CA CYS A 19 -24.58 -2.40 -19.33
C CYS A 19 -24.46 -2.51 -17.81
N GLY A 20 -24.18 -3.70 -17.32
CA GLY A 20 -23.42 -3.78 -16.09
C GLY A 20 -22.15 -3.01 -16.38
N GLU A 21 -22.02 -1.81 -15.83
CA GLU A 21 -20.70 -1.45 -15.34
C GLU A 21 -20.41 -2.55 -14.31
N ASP A 22 -19.70 -3.58 -14.77
CA ASP A 22 -18.77 -4.27 -13.90
C ASP A 22 -17.83 -3.17 -13.41
N ILE A 23 -18.27 -2.43 -12.39
CA ILE A 23 -17.39 -2.06 -11.31
C ILE A 23 -17.04 -3.41 -10.69
N GLN A 24 -16.20 -4.16 -11.41
CA GLN A 24 -15.09 -4.81 -10.81
C GLN A 24 -14.40 -3.68 -10.05
N GLN A 25 -14.88 -3.49 -8.82
CA GLN A 25 -14.03 -3.38 -7.67
C GLN A 25 -13.18 -4.66 -7.68
N SER A 26 -12.31 -4.74 -8.69
CA SER A 26 -10.95 -5.16 -8.54
C SER A 26 -10.47 -4.29 -7.39
N THR A 27 -10.76 -4.77 -6.18
CA THR A 27 -9.75 -4.85 -5.14
C THR A 27 -8.60 -5.57 -5.82
N VAL A 28 -7.86 -4.84 -6.65
CA VAL A 28 -6.46 -5.04 -6.84
C VAL A 28 -5.97 -4.83 -5.41
N ALA A 29 -6.05 -5.90 -4.62
CA ALA A 29 -4.97 -6.25 -3.71
C ALA A 29 -3.76 -6.24 -4.64
N LYS A 30 -3.24 -5.02 -4.85
CA LYS A 30 -1.97 -4.79 -5.47
C LYS A 30 -1.10 -5.66 -4.60
N ASN A 31 -0.57 -6.74 -5.17
CA ASN A 31 0.48 -7.55 -4.57
C ASN A 31 1.67 -6.61 -4.38
N THR A 32 1.53 -5.70 -3.43
CA THR A 32 2.60 -4.94 -2.82
C THR A 32 3.04 -5.93 -1.76
N GLU A 33 3.92 -6.84 -2.16
CA GLU A 33 4.83 -7.50 -1.23
C GLU A 33 5.16 -6.48 -0.12
N SER A 34 4.84 -6.81 1.13
CA SER A 34 5.01 -5.86 2.24
C SER A 34 6.44 -5.33 2.20
N LEU A 35 6.60 -4.01 2.26
CA LEU A 35 7.92 -3.38 2.31
C LEU A 35 8.64 -3.70 3.63
N CYS A 36 7.93 -4.07 4.69
CA CYS A 36 8.54 -4.43 5.98
C CYS A 36 9.17 -5.83 5.97
N GLN A 37 10.06 -6.09 5.01
CA GLN A 37 10.83 -7.32 4.92
C GLN A 37 12.30 -7.08 5.26
N GLN A 38 12.99 -8.16 5.65
CA GLN A 38 14.41 -8.11 6.06
C GLN A 38 15.30 -7.35 5.06
N ALA A 39 15.14 -7.61 3.75
CA ALA A 39 15.91 -6.95 2.71
C ALA A 39 15.70 -5.42 2.65
N TRP A 40 14.51 -4.95 3.01
CA TRP A 40 14.24 -3.51 3.11
C TRP A 40 14.83 -2.93 4.39
N PHE A 41 14.77 -3.63 5.53
CA PHE A 41 15.44 -3.18 6.76
C PHE A 41 16.95 -3.01 6.55
N GLU A 42 17.59 -3.94 5.84
CA GLU A 42 19.01 -3.85 5.48
C GLU A 42 19.31 -2.64 4.59
N ARG A 43 18.44 -2.34 3.62
CA ARG A 43 18.57 -1.13 2.78
C ARG A 43 18.45 0.14 3.60
N VAL A 44 17.51 0.19 4.55
CA VAL A 44 17.38 1.34 5.47
C VAL A 44 18.65 1.48 6.29
N GLU A 45 19.19 0.39 6.86
CA GLU A 45 20.42 0.41 7.66
C GLU A 45 21.63 0.91 6.86
N GLN A 46 21.73 0.55 5.58
CA GLN A 46 22.80 1.05 4.69
C GLN A 46 22.77 2.57 4.50
N GLN A 47 21.60 3.20 4.56
CA GLN A 47 21.45 4.65 4.40
C GLN A 47 21.42 5.39 5.74
N ILE A 48 20.90 4.73 6.79
CA ILE A 48 20.66 5.29 8.11
C ILE A 48 21.20 4.29 9.13
N SER A 49 22.49 4.39 9.44
CA SER A 49 23.11 3.45 10.38
C SER A 49 22.59 3.64 11.81
N SER A 50 22.16 2.52 12.42
CA SER A 50 21.64 2.45 13.78
C SER A 50 22.69 2.06 14.83
N GLY A 51 23.85 1.57 14.38
CA GLY A 51 24.94 1.12 15.25
C GLY A 51 25.69 2.26 15.97
N ASP A 52 26.39 1.89 17.05
CA ASP A 52 27.23 2.80 17.85
C ASP A 52 28.66 2.96 17.30
N GLY A 53 29.00 2.25 16.21
CA GLY A 53 30.34 2.20 15.62
C GLY A 53 31.31 1.23 16.31
N GLN A 54 30.88 0.50 17.32
CA GLN A 54 31.67 -0.49 18.07
C GLN A 54 31.21 -1.93 17.85
N GLY A 55 30.29 -2.13 16.89
CA GLY A 55 29.70 -3.44 16.61
C GLY A 55 28.46 -3.76 17.44
N HIS A 56 27.95 -2.81 18.21
CA HIS A 56 26.66 -2.93 18.89
C HIS A 56 25.59 -2.12 18.17
N GLY A 57 24.36 -2.63 18.19
CA GLY A 57 23.19 -1.97 17.62
C GLY A 57 21.92 -2.76 17.93
N PRO A 58 20.75 -2.15 17.73
CA PRO A 58 19.49 -2.86 17.87
C PRO A 58 19.33 -3.90 16.74
N ASP A 59 18.52 -4.93 17.01
CA ASP A 59 18.18 -5.93 15.98
C ASP A 59 17.40 -5.28 14.83
N LEU A 60 17.79 -5.56 13.58
CA LEU A 60 17.14 -4.99 12.41
C LEU A 60 15.64 -5.29 12.39
N GLY A 61 14.83 -4.26 12.11
CA GLY A 61 13.37 -4.37 12.09
C GLY A 61 12.71 -4.37 13.47
N SER A 62 13.45 -4.40 14.59
CA SER A 62 12.86 -4.28 15.93
C SER A 62 12.28 -2.89 16.17
N ILE A 63 11.36 -2.76 17.14
CA ILE A 63 10.82 -1.46 17.56
C ILE A 63 11.94 -0.51 18.02
N GLU A 64 12.95 -1.03 18.71
CA GLU A 64 14.13 -0.26 19.13
C GLU A 64 14.91 0.27 17.91
N TRP A 65 15.13 -0.56 16.90
CA TRP A 65 15.76 -0.14 15.65
C TRP A 65 14.95 0.95 14.94
N ARG A 66 13.62 0.77 14.82
CA ARG A 66 12.73 1.79 14.23
C ARG A 66 12.74 3.10 15.00
N SER A 67 12.82 3.02 16.33
CA SER A 67 13.02 4.20 17.18
C SER A 67 14.32 4.91 16.85
N VAL A 68 15.45 4.19 16.70
CA VAL A 68 16.74 4.79 16.32
C VAL A 68 16.68 5.43 14.94
N VAL A 69 16.02 4.81 13.97
CA VAL A 69 15.78 5.39 12.63
C VAL A 69 15.06 6.74 12.75
N GLU A 70 13.95 6.82 13.50
CA GLU A 70 13.25 8.09 13.71
C GLU A 70 14.12 9.17 14.37
N PHE A 71 14.99 8.79 15.30
CA PHE A 71 15.91 9.73 15.95
C PHE A 71 16.99 10.25 15.01
N LYS A 72 17.59 9.37 14.22
CA LYS A 72 18.60 9.77 13.21
C LYS A 72 18.00 10.68 12.15
N LEU A 73 16.73 10.49 11.82
CA LEU A 73 15.96 11.35 10.92
C LEU A 73 15.44 12.64 11.58
N GLY A 74 15.53 12.78 12.90
CA GLY A 74 15.03 13.95 13.63
C GLY A 74 13.49 14.06 13.67
N ILE A 75 12.79 12.94 13.49
CA ILE A 75 11.32 12.89 13.43
C ILE A 75 10.65 12.27 14.65
N ARG A 76 11.42 11.74 15.60
CA ARG A 76 10.87 11.12 16.81
C ARG A 76 9.91 12.08 17.52
N GLU A 77 8.79 11.56 18.01
CA GLU A 77 7.71 12.30 18.70
C GLU A 77 6.95 13.32 17.85
N GLN A 78 7.20 13.41 16.53
CA GLN A 78 6.36 14.22 15.66
C GLN A 78 4.94 13.65 15.58
N ALA A 79 3.95 14.53 15.68
CA ALA A 79 2.55 14.15 15.50
C ALA A 79 2.29 13.67 14.07
N GLY A 80 1.43 12.66 13.93
CA GLY A 80 1.03 12.14 12.61
C GLY A 80 2.00 11.12 12.00
N LEU A 81 3.04 10.71 12.72
CA LEU A 81 3.82 9.53 12.32
C LEU A 81 2.97 8.26 12.42
N PRO A 82 3.09 7.31 11.46
CA PRO A 82 2.51 5.99 11.60
C PRO A 82 3.06 5.25 12.83
N GLU A 83 2.29 4.28 13.33
CA GLU A 83 2.74 3.42 14.42
C GLU A 83 3.99 2.62 14.02
N LYS A 84 5.00 2.59 14.88
CA LYS A 84 6.30 1.95 14.59
C LYS A 84 6.17 0.49 14.19
N ASP A 85 5.21 -0.25 14.71
CA ASP A 85 5.04 -1.68 14.42
C ASP A 85 4.12 -1.96 13.23
N SER A 86 3.85 -0.96 12.39
CA SER A 86 2.94 -1.09 11.24
C SER A 86 3.67 -1.06 9.90
N ASP A 87 3.07 -1.70 8.89
CA ASP A 87 3.52 -1.61 7.49
C ASP A 87 3.53 -0.16 6.97
N LEU A 88 2.60 0.67 7.47
CA LEU A 88 2.52 2.09 7.15
C LEU A 88 3.78 2.85 7.55
N TRP A 89 4.48 2.42 8.61
CA TRP A 89 5.76 3.01 8.99
C TRP A 89 6.83 2.72 7.94
N CYS A 90 6.93 1.49 7.46
CA CYS A 90 7.91 1.16 6.40
C CYS A 90 7.59 1.92 5.11
N GLU A 91 6.31 2.01 4.73
CA GLU A 91 5.89 2.81 3.58
C GLU A 91 6.26 4.29 3.74
N TYR A 92 6.01 4.87 4.91
CA TYR A 92 6.33 6.25 5.22
C TYR A 92 7.83 6.51 5.14
N ILE A 93 8.64 5.68 5.82
CA ILE A 93 10.09 5.81 5.78
C ILE A 93 10.61 5.67 4.35
N ASN A 94 10.14 4.66 3.62
CA ASN A 94 10.52 4.41 2.25
C ASN A 94 10.21 5.60 1.33
N LYS A 95 8.99 6.13 1.43
CA LYS A 95 8.51 7.22 0.57
C LYS A 95 9.27 8.54 0.81
N HIS A 96 9.65 8.81 2.05
CA HIS A 96 10.15 10.13 2.44
C HIS A 96 11.66 10.21 2.59
N TYR A 97 12.33 9.10 2.93
CA TYR A 97 13.74 9.14 3.35
C TYR A 97 14.66 8.15 2.63
N ILE A 98 14.10 7.15 1.95
CA ILE A 98 14.91 6.12 1.28
C ILE A 98 14.99 6.43 -0.20
N ALA A 99 16.21 6.63 -0.69
CA ALA A 99 16.43 6.79 -2.13
C ALA A 99 16.24 5.45 -2.85
N VAL A 100 15.51 5.48 -3.97
CA VAL A 100 15.52 4.40 -4.95
C VAL A 100 16.88 4.44 -5.63
N GLN A 101 17.68 3.39 -5.48
CA GLN A 101 18.95 3.25 -6.18
C GLN A 101 18.71 2.92 -7.66
#